data_AF-A0AAU9X6K2-F1
#
_entry.id   AF-A0AAU9X6K2-F1
#
_cell.length_a   1.000
_cell.length_b   1.000
_cell.length_c   1.000
_cell.angle_alpha   90.00
_cell.angle_beta   90.00
_cell.angle_gamma   90.00
#
_symmetry.space_group_name_H-M   'P 1'
#
loop_
_entity.id
_entity.type
_entity.pdbx_description
1 polymer ?
#
loop_
_entity_poly.entity_id
_entity_poly.type
_entity_poly.pdbx_seq_one_letter_code
_entity_poly.pdbx_strand_id
1 'polypeptide(L)'
;MDSIYTGDLHVNQKSVFEVLLAASQLQIASVVQLCCDFVKKEFTENRIDLKNYSALCTIAERLGLTDLQEAAEAKMASMYKDVCETKEFLTHINGDQLLSPLGRDDLNSPSETFVFKSAMN
;
A
#
# COMPACT_ATOMS: atom_id res chain seq x y z
N MET A 1 -27.01 -22.33 -4.08
CA MET A 1 -26.15 -23.51 -3.90
C MET A 1 -25.26 -23.61 -5.12
N ASP A 2 -23.97 -23.82 -4.87
CA ASP A 2 -22.90 -24.21 -5.81
C ASP A 2 -22.30 -23.17 -6.77
N SER A 3 -21.35 -22.40 -6.22
CA SER A 3 -20.11 -21.96 -6.88
C SER A 3 -19.36 -21.03 -5.90
N ILE A 4 -18.13 -21.22 -5.45
CA ILE A 4 -17.07 -22.15 -5.85
C ILE A 4 -16.18 -22.36 -4.62
N TYR A 5 -16.12 -23.60 -4.17
CA TYR A 5 -15.09 -24.12 -3.29
C TYR A 5 -13.85 -24.39 -4.16
N THR A 6 -13.15 -23.34 -4.58
CA THR A 6 -11.80 -23.46 -5.16
C THR A 6 -10.82 -23.13 -4.05
N GLY A 7 -10.34 -24.19 -3.42
CA GLY A 7 -9.27 -24.21 -2.42
C GLY A 7 -7.89 -23.83 -2.97
N ASP A 8 -7.85 -22.88 -3.90
CA ASP A 8 -6.68 -22.09 -4.24
C ASP A 8 -6.91 -20.73 -3.59
N LEU A 9 -6.80 -20.71 -2.27
CA LEU A 9 -6.78 -19.48 -1.48
C LEU A 9 -5.46 -18.77 -1.79
N HIS A 10 -5.35 -18.26 -3.01
CA HIS A 10 -4.63 -17.03 -3.26
C HIS A 10 -5.25 -16.05 -2.26
N VAL A 11 -4.61 -15.89 -1.10
CA VAL A 11 -4.89 -14.84 -0.12
C VAL A 11 -4.56 -13.53 -0.84
N ASN A 12 -5.43 -13.18 -1.78
CA ASN A 12 -5.26 -12.09 -2.70
C ASN A 12 -5.42 -10.86 -1.82
N GLN A 13 -4.47 -9.92 -1.83
CA GLN A 13 -4.36 -8.79 -0.88
C GLN A 13 -5.71 -8.06 -0.65
N LYS A 14 -6.61 -8.10 -1.64
CA LYS A 14 -8.02 -7.69 -1.56
C LYS A 14 -8.82 -8.33 -0.41
N SER A 15 -8.70 -9.65 -0.21
CA SER A 15 -9.35 -10.37 0.89
C SER A 15 -8.80 -9.95 2.25
N VAL A 16 -7.49 -9.70 2.35
CA VAL A 16 -6.88 -9.24 3.60
C VAL A 16 -7.34 -7.84 3.98
N PHE A 17 -7.48 -6.93 3.00
CA PHE A 17 -8.04 -5.60 3.24
C PHE A 17 -9.49 -5.63 3.71
N GLU A 18 -10.33 -6.49 3.13
CA GLU A 18 -11.71 -6.68 3.58
C GLU A 18 -11.78 -7.25 5.00
N VAL A 19 -10.95 -8.26 5.31
CA VAL A 19 -10.87 -8.84 6.66
C VAL A 19 -10.36 -7.80 7.66
N LEU A 20 -9.36 -7.00 7.31
CA LEU A 20 -8.84 -5.92 8.15
C LEU A 20 -9.93 -4.88 8.48
N LEU A 21 -10.68 -4.45 7.47
CA LEU A 21 -11.80 -3.52 7.65
C LEU A 21 -12.91 -4.11 8.53
N ALA A 22 -13.29 -5.37 8.30
CA ALA A 22 -14.30 -6.05 9.10
C ALA A 22 -13.84 -6.27 10.55
N ALA A 23 -12.61 -6.73 10.75
CA ALA A 23 -12.01 -6.92 12.07
C ALA A 23 -11.93 -5.61 12.85
N SER A 24 -11.57 -4.50 12.17
CA SER A 24 -11.55 -3.19 12.79
C SER A 24 -12.95 -2.70 13.17
N GLN A 25 -13.96 -2.94 12.33
CA GLN A 25 -15.36 -2.60 12.64
C GLN A 25 -15.90 -3.40 13.84
N LEU A 26 -15.49 -4.67 13.96
CA LEU A 26 -15.84 -5.55 15.08
C LEU A 26 -14.94 -5.36 16.31
N GLN A 27 -13.97 -4.44 16.25
CA GLN A 27 -13.00 -4.15 17.32
C GLN A 27 -12.18 -5.37 17.78
N ILE A 28 -11.91 -6.31 16.86
CA ILE A 28 -11.12 -7.51 17.14
C ILE A 28 -9.64 -7.20 16.92
N ALA A 29 -9.00 -6.61 17.93
CA ALA A 29 -7.62 -6.12 17.85
C ALA A 29 -6.61 -7.20 17.43
N SER A 30 -6.78 -8.45 17.88
CA SER A 30 -5.90 -9.57 17.52
C SER A 30 -5.88 -9.86 16.02
N VAL A 31 -7.04 -9.80 15.37
CA VAL A 31 -7.17 -10.04 13.92
C VAL A 31 -6.64 -8.83 13.14
N VAL A 32 -6.91 -7.61 13.61
CA VAL A 32 -6.33 -6.39 13.02
C VAL A 32 -4.81 -6.47 12.99
N GLN A 33 -4.17 -6.83 14.11
CA GLN A 33 -2.72 -6.99 14.17
C GLN A 33 -2.20 -8.06 13.22
N LEU A 34 -2.82 -9.25 13.21
CA LEU A 34 -2.46 -10.32 12.28
C LEU A 34 -2.54 -9.90 10.81
N CYS A 35 -3.60 -9.18 10.44
CA CYS A 35 -3.76 -8.64 9.09
C CYS A 35 -2.68 -7.59 8.78
N CYS A 36 -2.39 -6.68 9.71
CA CYS A 36 -1.33 -5.69 9.54
C CYS A 36 0.04 -6.34 9.36
N ASP A 37 0.38 -7.35 10.17
CA ASP A 37 1.65 -8.07 10.06
C ASP A 37 1.77 -8.83 8.75
N PHE A 38 0.68 -9.47 8.30
CA PHE A 38 0.63 -10.13 7.00
C PHE A 38 0.87 -9.13 5.87
N VAL A 39 0.16 -8.00 5.86
CA VAL A 39 0.32 -6.97 4.82
C VAL A 39 1.73 -6.37 4.86
N LYS A 40 2.28 -6.04 6.03
CA LYS A 40 3.67 -5.56 6.14
C LYS A 40 4.67 -6.54 5.55
N LYS A 41 4.51 -7.83 5.86
CA LYS A 41 5.39 -8.88 5.36
C LYS A 41 5.31 -9.00 3.83
N GLU A 42 4.09 -9.07 3.30
CA GLU A 42 3.84 -9.05 1.85
C GLU A 42 4.46 -7.83 1.17
N PHE A 43 4.32 -6.65 1.77
CA PHE A 43 4.87 -5.40 1.24
C PHE A 43 6.40 -5.39 1.28
N THR A 44 7.01 -6.03 2.27
CA THR A 44 8.46 -6.12 2.39
C THR A 44 9.04 -7.12 1.38
N GLU A 45 8.44 -8.30 1.29
CA GLU A 45 8.98 -9.45 0.55
C GLU A 45 8.60 -9.44 -0.94
N ASN A 46 7.43 -8.90 -1.30
CA ASN A 46 6.93 -8.92 -2.68
C ASN A 46 7.00 -7.53 -3.34
N ARG A 47 6.83 -7.50 -4.68
CA ARG A 47 6.56 -6.24 -5.39
C ARG A 47 5.11 -5.84 -5.12
N ILE A 48 4.90 -4.54 -4.89
CA ILE A 48 3.56 -3.99 -4.66
C ILE A 48 3.01 -3.43 -5.95
N ASP A 49 1.79 -3.83 -6.28
CA ASP A 49 0.95 -3.13 -7.25
C ASP A 49 0.50 -1.79 -6.69
N LEU A 50 0.55 -0.75 -7.53
CA LEU A 50 0.18 0.62 -7.16
C LEU A 50 -1.29 0.75 -6.71
N LYS A 51 -2.15 -0.14 -7.21
CA LYS A 51 -3.54 -0.30 -6.75
C LYS A 51 -3.61 -0.74 -5.28
N ASN A 52 -2.76 -1.68 -4.89
CA ASN A 52 -2.75 -2.24 -3.54
C ASN A 52 -2.09 -1.26 -2.57
N TYR A 53 -1.07 -0.52 -3.01
CA TYR A 53 -0.53 0.62 -2.26
C TYR A 53 -1.60 1.69 -1.99
N SER A 54 -2.33 2.13 -3.02
CA SER A 54 -3.37 3.16 -2.89
C SER A 54 -4.51 2.73 -1.97
N ALA A 55 -4.95 1.47 -2.11
CA ALA A 55 -5.94 0.88 -1.21
C ALA A 55 -5.43 0.81 0.22
N LEU A 56 -4.17 0.40 0.43
CA LEU A 56 -3.55 0.33 1.74
C LEU A 56 -3.46 1.71 2.40
N CYS A 57 -3.01 2.74 1.68
CA CYS A 57 -2.91 4.10 2.24
C CYS A 57 -4.29 4.57 2.72
N THR A 58 -5.31 4.39 1.88
CA THR A 58 -6.70 4.75 2.23
C THR A 58 -7.20 4.01 3.48
N ILE A 59 -6.87 2.73 3.60
CA ILE A 59 -7.26 1.92 4.77
C ILE A 59 -6.46 2.33 6.01
N ALA A 60 -5.16 2.53 5.87
CA ALA A 60 -4.28 2.88 6.97
C ALA A 60 -4.65 4.26 7.55
N GLU A 61 -4.92 5.25 6.69
CA GLU A 61 -5.44 6.56 7.09
C GLU A 61 -6.80 6.44 7.80
N ARG A 62 -7.74 5.67 7.23
CA ARG A 62 -9.07 5.49 7.80
C ARG A 62 -9.06 4.80 9.16
N LEU A 63 -8.15 3.84 9.35
CA LEU A 63 -8.06 3.04 10.56
C LEU A 63 -7.01 3.58 11.56
N GLY A 64 -6.24 4.61 11.20
CA GLY A 64 -5.15 5.14 12.01
C GLY A 64 -3.96 4.18 12.17
N LEU A 65 -3.71 3.32 11.17
CA LEU A 65 -2.65 2.31 11.21
C LEU A 65 -1.31 2.89 10.74
N THR A 66 -0.73 3.77 11.56
CA THR A 66 0.51 4.51 11.23
C THR A 66 1.69 3.60 10.89
N ASP A 67 1.88 2.49 11.60
CA ASP A 67 3.00 1.59 11.32
C ASP A 67 2.89 0.89 9.96
N LEU A 68 1.65 0.64 9.52
CA LEU A 68 1.37 0.01 8.24
C LEU A 68 1.54 1.01 7.10
N GLN A 69 1.13 2.25 7.33
CA GLN A 69 1.38 3.38 6.44
C GLN A 69 2.88 3.63 6.25
N GLU A 70 3.66 3.72 7.33
CA GLU A 70 5.11 3.91 7.28
C GLU A 70 5.80 2.80 6.46
N ALA A 71 5.42 1.54 6.67
CA ALA A 71 5.98 0.42 5.90
C ALA A 71 5.63 0.50 4.40
N ALA A 72 4.42 0.93 4.07
CA ALA A 72 3.99 1.12 2.69
C ALA A 72 4.78 2.26 2.02
N GLU A 73 4.88 3.41 2.70
CA GLU A 73 5.58 4.59 2.23
C GLU A 73 7.08 4.33 2.04
N ALA A 74 7.73 3.64 2.98
CA ALA A 74 9.13 3.23 2.85
C ALA A 74 9.35 2.33 1.62
N LYS A 75 8.42 1.40 1.35
CA LYS A 75 8.51 0.53 0.18
C LYS A 75 8.26 1.28 -1.12
N MET A 76 7.29 2.21 -1.14
CA MET A 76 7.06 3.11 -2.26
C MET A 76 8.30 3.96 -2.53
N ALA A 77 8.90 4.52 -1.49
CA ALA A 77 10.11 5.32 -1.57
C ALA A 77 11.26 4.53 -2.21
N SER A 78 11.44 3.26 -1.83
CA SER A 78 12.44 2.37 -2.45
C SER A 78 12.17 2.07 -3.92
N MET A 79 10.90 2.01 -4.35
CA MET A 79 10.49 1.69 -5.73
C MET A 79 10.23 2.92 -6.60
N TYR A 80 10.26 4.12 -6.02
CA TYR A 80 9.78 5.37 -6.62
C TYR A 80 10.40 5.63 -8.00
N LYS A 81 11.73 5.51 -8.12
CA LYS A 81 12.46 5.63 -9.38
C LYS A 81 11.90 4.75 -10.50
N ASP A 82 11.47 3.53 -10.19
CA ASP A 82 10.99 2.57 -11.19
C ASP A 82 9.51 2.77 -11.54
N VAL A 83 8.72 3.35 -10.63
CA VAL A 83 7.25 3.44 -10.79
C VAL A 83 6.74 4.83 -11.15
N CYS A 84 7.46 5.90 -10.84
CA CYS A 84 6.95 7.28 -10.97
C CYS A 84 6.63 7.73 -12.41
N GLU A 85 7.24 7.14 -13.43
CA GLU A 85 6.94 7.43 -14.85
C GLU A 85 5.90 6.47 -15.45
N THR A 86 5.38 5.53 -14.66
CA THR A 86 4.40 4.55 -15.14
C THR A 86 2.99 5.15 -15.19
N LYS A 87 2.19 4.70 -16.17
CA LYS A 87 0.79 5.12 -16.28
C LYS A 87 -0.05 4.70 -15.07
N GLU A 88 0.29 3.56 -14.46
CA GLU A 88 -0.41 3.08 -13.27
C GLU A 88 -0.20 4.00 -12.07
N PHE A 89 0.98 4.61 -11.94
CA PHE A 89 1.27 5.57 -10.89
C PHE A 89 0.42 6.83 -11.02
N LEU A 90 0.38 7.41 -12.23
CA LEU A 90 -0.46 8.56 -12.52
C LEU A 90 -1.97 8.29 -12.40
N THR A 91 -2.39 7.03 -12.52
CA THR A 91 -3.81 6.65 -12.46
C THR A 91 -4.28 6.27 -11.05
N HIS A 92 -3.41 5.65 -10.24
CA HIS A 92 -3.81 5.07 -8.95
C HIS A 92 -3.29 5.82 -7.73
N ILE A 93 -2.23 6.63 -7.88
CA ILE A 93 -1.67 7.40 -6.78
C ILE A 93 -2.24 8.81 -6.82
N ASN A 94 -2.86 9.23 -5.73
CA ASN A 94 -3.31 10.61 -5.59
C ASN A 94 -2.16 11.48 -5.02
N GLY A 95 -2.26 12.80 -5.17
CA GLY A 95 -1.22 13.72 -4.70
C GLY A 95 -0.96 13.64 -3.20
N ASP A 96 -1.98 13.37 -2.39
CA ASP A 96 -1.89 13.28 -0.92
C ASP A 96 -1.06 12.05 -0.49
N GLN A 97 -1.33 10.90 -1.10
CA GLN A 97 -0.58 9.66 -0.97
C GLN A 97 0.86 9.75 -1.49
N LEU A 98 1.16 10.79 -2.27
CA LEU A 98 2.48 11.08 -2.79
C LEU A 98 3.27 12.02 -1.88
N LEU A 99 2.61 12.97 -1.20
CA LEU A 99 3.28 13.92 -0.32
C LEU A 99 4.06 13.23 0.79
N SER A 100 3.47 12.20 1.41
CA SER A 100 4.12 11.45 2.49
C SER A 100 5.41 10.74 2.05
N PRO A 101 5.41 9.88 1.01
CA PRO A 101 6.64 9.24 0.55
C PRO A 101 7.66 10.24 -0.04
N LEU A 102 7.22 11.35 -0.65
CA LEU A 102 8.14 12.37 -1.19
C LEU A 102 8.86 13.19 -0.11
N GLY A 103 8.27 13.31 1.08
CA GLY A 103 8.90 13.99 2.22
C GLY A 103 9.97 13.16 2.93
N ARG A 104 10.23 11.92 2.49
CA ARG A 104 11.17 11.02 3.16
C ARG A 104 12.60 11.23 2.67
N ASP A 105 13.54 11.19 3.61
CA ASP A 105 14.98 11.27 3.33
C ASP A 105 15.52 10.02 2.60
N ASP A 106 14.80 8.89 2.65
CA ASP A 106 15.19 7.61 2.04
C ASP A 106 14.55 7.39 0.64
N LEU A 107 13.99 8.43 0.04
CA LEU A 107 13.39 8.36 -1.30
C LEU A 107 14.42 7.95 -2.36
N ASN A 108 14.19 6.80 -2.99
CA ASN A 108 15.03 6.33 -4.09
C ASN A 108 14.69 7.12 -5.37
N SER A 109 15.39 8.22 -5.56
CA SER A 109 15.32 9.06 -6.76
C SER A 109 16.72 9.34 -7.33
N PRO A 110 16.89 9.38 -8.66
CA PRO A 110 18.15 9.78 -9.28
C PRO A 110 18.50 11.25 -9.05
N SER A 111 17.52 12.14 -8.80
CA SER A 111 17.73 13.56 -8.48
C SER A 111 16.46 14.22 -7.95
N GLU A 112 16.59 15.32 -7.20
CA GLU A 112 15.43 16.14 -6.79
C GLU A 112 14.65 16.69 -7.99
N THR A 113 15.36 17.03 -9.08
CA THR A 113 14.73 17.49 -10.33
C THR A 113 13.82 16.44 -10.95
N PHE A 114 14.18 15.15 -10.81
CA PHE A 114 13.36 14.05 -11.28
C PHE A 114 12.07 13.91 -10.46
N VAL A 115 12.18 14.00 -9.13
CA VAL A 115 11.01 14.02 -8.22
C VAL A 115 10.06 15.15 -8.60
N PHE A 116 10.60 16.35 -8.76
CA PHE A 116 9.82 17.53 -9.10
C PHE A 116 9.10 17.38 -10.43
N LYS A 117 9.78 16.84 -11.45
CA LYS A 117 9.18 16.59 -12.77
C LYS A 117 8.06 15.54 -12.70
N SER A 118 8.25 14.45 -11.94
CA SER A 118 7.25 13.40 -11.80
C SER A 118 6.03 13.85 -10.98
N ALA A 119 6.21 14.73 -9.99
CA ALA A 119 5.13 15.28 -9.19
C ALA A 119 4.34 16.40 -9.91
N MET A 120 4.93 17.04 -10.92
CA MET A 120 4.29 18.11 -11.71
C MET A 120 3.53 17.63 -12.94
N ASN A 121 3.58 16.34 -13.25
CA ASN A 121 3.07 15.75 -14.49
C ASN A 121 1.61 15.29 -14.38
#